data_AF-F2UR46-F1
#
_entry.id   AF-F2UR46-F1
#
_cell.length_a   1.000
_cell.length_b   1.000
_cell.length_c   1.000
_cell.angle_alpha   90.00
_cell.angle_beta   90.00
_cell.angle_gamma   90.00
#
_symmetry.space_group_name_H-M   'P 1'
#
loop_
_entity.id
_entity.type
_entity.pdbx_description
1 polymer ?
#
loop_
_entity_poly.entity_id
_entity_poly.type
_entity_poly.pdbx_seq_one_letter_code
_entity_poly.pdbx_strand_id
1 'polypeptide(L)'
;MADDDGRGTGTVPASVVLAMGMPTTKEDELLCEGYLKKIRGFAQNRRRWFRVTANHIAFFSADGGSLISYIHRDHVSDVRDISKYRFLISTHKPFGASGASSMILEASTPEAKNRWLLCLQKTTDSSRGTQEDTGHLYTEGYMCKLQGFGSRDRTRWFVLTDRYFSYYTTEAGDLMGRCPIEQIQSVKPIQDHT
;
A
#
# COMPACT_ATOMS: atom_id res chain seq x y z
N MET A 1 22.18 -26.24 41.08
CA MET A 1 22.10 -25.03 40.25
C MET A 1 22.27 -25.48 38.82
N ALA A 2 21.16 -25.58 38.09
CA ALA A 2 21.14 -25.90 36.68
C ALA A 2 20.42 -24.74 36.00
N ASP A 3 21.16 -23.98 35.21
CA ASP A 3 20.68 -22.82 34.48
C ASP A 3 19.85 -23.31 33.28
N ASP A 4 18.60 -22.87 33.25
CA ASP A 4 17.61 -23.16 32.22
C ASP A 4 17.80 -22.18 31.05
N ASP A 5 18.46 -22.65 30.00
CA ASP A 5 18.68 -21.91 28.75
C ASP A 5 17.36 -21.71 28.01
N GLY A 6 16.72 -20.57 28.32
CA GLY A 6 15.53 -20.07 27.64
C GLY A 6 15.73 -19.95 26.13
N ARG A 7 15.27 -20.96 25.39
CA ARG A 7 15.17 -20.92 23.93
C ARG A 7 14.10 -19.92 23.52
N GLY A 8 14.52 -18.70 23.23
CA GLY A 8 13.70 -17.72 22.53
C GLY A 8 13.25 -18.29 21.18
N THR A 9 11.96 -18.52 21.03
CA THR A 9 11.33 -18.84 19.74
C THR A 9 11.43 -17.60 18.87
N GLY A 10 12.50 -17.51 18.08
CA GLY A 10 12.64 -16.50 17.05
C GLY A 10 11.54 -16.68 16.03
N THR A 11 10.46 -15.92 16.19
CA THR A 11 9.38 -15.81 15.21
C THR A 11 10.00 -15.29 13.92
N VAL A 12 10.21 -16.18 12.95
CA VAL A 12 10.70 -15.80 11.63
C VAL A 12 9.63 -14.89 11.01
N PRO A 13 9.95 -13.65 10.63
CA PRO A 13 8.94 -12.76 10.06
C PRO A 13 8.35 -13.42 8.81
N ALA A 14 7.01 -13.44 8.75
CA ALA A 14 6.28 -13.99 7.62
C ALA A 14 6.81 -13.35 6.34
N SER A 15 7.36 -14.17 5.44
CA SER A 15 7.80 -13.73 4.12
C SER A 15 6.56 -13.23 3.38
N VAL A 16 6.41 -11.90 3.30
CA VAL A 16 5.33 -11.24 2.58
C VAL A 16 5.34 -11.78 1.15
N VAL A 17 4.19 -12.28 0.67
CA VAL A 17 4.02 -12.67 -0.73
C VAL A 17 4.04 -11.38 -1.54
N LEU A 18 5.21 -11.03 -2.03
CA LEU A 18 5.47 -9.78 -2.74
C LEU A 18 4.91 -9.86 -4.16
N ALA A 19 4.35 -8.75 -4.65
CA ALA A 19 3.79 -8.65 -5.98
C ALA A 19 4.83 -9.09 -7.03
N MET A 20 4.45 -10.09 -7.84
CA MET A 20 5.40 -10.79 -8.71
C MET A 20 6.17 -9.83 -9.62
N GLY A 21 7.50 -9.91 -9.58
CA GLY A 21 8.40 -9.28 -10.54
C GLY A 21 9.14 -8.01 -10.08
N MET A 22 8.85 -7.46 -8.89
CA MET A 22 9.65 -6.34 -8.36
C MET A 22 10.83 -6.87 -7.54
N PRO A 23 12.08 -6.44 -7.80
CA PRO A 23 13.21 -6.77 -6.94
C PRO A 23 12.98 -6.13 -5.57
N THR A 24 12.91 -6.95 -4.53
CA THR A 24 12.68 -6.52 -3.16
C THR A 24 13.83 -7.01 -2.31
N THR A 25 14.44 -6.09 -1.56
CA THR A 25 15.36 -6.43 -0.49
C THR A 25 14.55 -6.62 0.79
N LYS A 26 15.11 -7.29 1.79
CA LYS A 26 14.48 -7.42 3.12
C LYS A 26 14.19 -6.06 3.78
N GLU A 27 14.78 -4.99 3.27
CA GLU A 27 14.70 -3.62 3.78
C GLU A 27 13.67 -2.77 3.00
N ASP A 28 12.98 -3.34 2.00
CA ASP A 28 12.03 -2.60 1.17
C ASP A 28 10.64 -2.51 1.82
N GLU A 29 10.51 -1.64 2.82
CA GLU A 29 9.28 -1.40 3.56
C GLU A 29 8.16 -0.81 2.68
N LEU A 30 6.93 -1.33 2.81
CA LEU A 30 5.76 -0.78 2.12
C LEU A 30 5.31 0.52 2.79
N LEU A 31 5.23 1.60 2.03
CA LEU A 31 4.78 2.92 2.53
C LEU A 31 3.31 3.19 2.19
N CYS A 32 2.91 2.85 0.97
CA CYS A 32 1.50 2.83 0.58
C CYS A 32 1.28 2.00 -0.69
N GLU A 33 0.08 1.47 -0.83
CA GLU A 33 -0.44 0.89 -2.06
C GLU A 33 -1.90 1.27 -2.24
N GLY A 34 -2.39 1.12 -3.47
CA GLY A 34 -3.76 1.51 -3.79
C GLY A 34 -3.97 1.81 -5.26
N TYR A 35 -5.24 2.02 -5.61
CA TYR A 35 -5.60 2.35 -6.97
C TYR A 35 -5.47 3.85 -7.24
N LEU A 36 -4.65 4.20 -8.23
CA LEU A 36 -4.64 5.54 -8.82
C LEU A 36 -5.04 5.46 -10.29
N LYS A 37 -5.65 6.53 -10.78
CA LYS A 37 -5.93 6.68 -12.21
C LYS A 37 -4.78 7.41 -12.86
N LYS A 38 -4.07 6.70 -13.73
CA LYS A 38 -2.99 7.26 -14.54
C LYS A 38 -3.58 8.06 -15.69
N ILE A 39 -3.25 9.35 -15.76
CA ILE A 39 -3.75 10.27 -16.78
C ILE A 39 -2.78 10.29 -17.97
N ARG A 40 -3.31 9.99 -19.17
CA ARG A 40 -2.58 9.97 -20.45
C ARG A 40 -3.44 10.62 -21.53
N GLY A 41 -3.43 11.96 -21.55
CA GLY A 41 -4.23 12.74 -22.50
C GLY A 41 -5.72 12.37 -22.48
N PHE A 42 -6.36 12.40 -23.65
CA PHE A 42 -7.81 12.22 -23.77
C PHE A 42 -8.27 10.75 -23.87
N ALA A 43 -7.40 9.82 -24.28
CA ALA A 43 -7.86 8.49 -24.73
C ALA A 43 -7.45 7.31 -23.83
N GLN A 44 -6.55 7.48 -22.85
CA GLN A 44 -5.94 6.33 -22.16
C GLN A 44 -5.82 6.50 -20.64
N ASN A 45 -6.81 7.15 -20.03
CA ASN A 45 -6.87 7.24 -18.57
C ASN A 45 -7.26 5.87 -18.00
N ARG A 46 -6.33 5.22 -17.29
CA ARG A 46 -6.53 3.87 -16.76
C ARG A 46 -6.26 3.82 -15.27
N ARG A 47 -7.14 3.16 -14.54
CA ARG A 47 -6.93 2.79 -13.14
C ARG A 47 -5.88 1.69 -13.06
N ARG A 48 -4.91 1.84 -12.17
CA ARG A 48 -3.80 0.91 -11.95
C ARG A 48 -3.56 0.79 -10.45
N TRP A 49 -3.10 -0.37 -10.03
CA TRP A 49 -2.63 -0.57 -8.66
C TRP A 49 -1.21 -0.02 -8.58
N PHE A 50 -1.00 1.00 -7.76
CA PHE A 50 0.31 1.57 -7.47
C PHE A 50 0.79 1.05 -6.13
N ARG A 51 2.11 0.93 -6.01
CA ARG A 51 2.80 0.54 -4.79
C ARG A 51 4.03 1.43 -4.63
N VAL A 52 4.17 2.02 -3.46
CA VAL A 52 5.34 2.80 -3.06
C VAL A 52 5.94 2.12 -1.85
N THR A 53 7.21 1.75 -1.99
CA THR A 53 8.03 1.22 -0.91
C THR A 53 9.10 2.22 -0.53
N ALA A 54 9.94 1.87 0.44
CA ALA A 54 11.09 2.68 0.83
C ALA A 54 12.00 2.98 -0.37
N ASN A 55 12.18 2.03 -1.28
CA ASN A 55 13.14 2.15 -2.39
C ASN A 55 12.49 2.28 -3.78
N HIS A 56 11.24 1.87 -3.96
CA HIS A 56 10.64 1.77 -5.30
C HIS A 56 9.27 2.43 -5.41
N ILE A 57 8.93 2.84 -6.63
CA ILE A 57 7.56 3.12 -7.07
C ILE A 57 7.25 2.15 -8.20
N ALA A 58 6.16 1.40 -8.07
CA ALA A 58 5.70 0.45 -9.07
C ALA A 58 4.22 0.62 -9.37
N PHE A 59 3.81 0.17 -10.55
CA PHE A 59 2.40 -0.04 -10.85
C PHE A 59 2.13 -1.32 -11.64
N PHE A 60 0.97 -1.88 -11.37
CA PHE A 60 0.53 -3.20 -11.84
C PHE A 60 -0.75 -3.06 -12.66
N SER A 61 -1.10 -4.12 -13.41
CA SER A 61 -2.33 -4.15 -14.21
C SER A 61 -3.60 -4.00 -13.36
N ALA A 62 -3.61 -4.63 -12.19
CA ALA A 62 -4.62 -4.59 -11.15
C ALA A 62 -3.99 -4.97 -9.79
N ASP A 63 -4.78 -4.98 -8.72
CA ASP A 63 -4.38 -5.56 -7.43
C ASP A 63 -4.07 -7.07 -7.60
N GLY A 64 -2.91 -7.51 -7.09
CA GLY A 64 -2.35 -8.84 -7.37
C GLY A 64 -2.01 -9.11 -8.85
N GLY A 65 -2.05 -8.10 -9.72
CA GLY A 65 -1.81 -8.23 -11.15
C GLY A 65 -0.34 -8.25 -11.56
N SER A 66 -0.08 -8.35 -12.86
CA SER A 66 1.28 -8.32 -13.41
C SER A 66 1.92 -6.94 -13.27
N LEU A 67 3.19 -6.92 -12.85
CA LEU A 67 4.01 -5.72 -12.84
C LEU A 67 4.10 -5.13 -14.25
N ILE A 68 3.73 -3.85 -14.40
CA ILE A 68 3.86 -3.14 -15.68
C ILE A 68 5.17 -2.37 -15.73
N SER A 69 5.49 -1.68 -14.64
CA SER A 69 6.72 -0.89 -14.54
C SER A 69 7.02 -0.59 -13.08
N TYR A 70 8.30 -0.47 -12.77
CA TYR A 70 8.79 0.11 -11.54
C TYR A 70 9.93 1.08 -11.84
N ILE A 71 10.25 1.91 -10.87
CA ILE A 71 11.42 2.77 -10.86
C ILE A 71 11.92 2.92 -9.43
N HIS A 72 13.24 3.04 -9.26
CA HIS A 72 13.83 3.34 -7.97
C HIS A 72 13.54 4.81 -7.58
N ARG A 73 13.34 5.07 -6.29
CA ARG A 73 12.90 6.38 -5.78
C ARG A 73 13.95 7.48 -5.93
N ASP A 74 15.22 7.13 -5.97
CA ASP A 74 16.34 8.03 -6.30
C ASP A 74 16.21 8.68 -7.70
N HIS A 75 15.42 8.07 -8.59
CA HIS A 75 15.14 8.61 -9.91
C HIS A 75 13.88 9.46 -9.95
N VAL A 76 13.16 9.64 -8.84
CA VAL A 76 12.05 10.59 -8.75
C VAL A 76 12.65 11.98 -8.57
N SER A 77 12.52 12.82 -9.59
CA SER A 77 13.10 14.15 -9.58
C SER A 77 12.23 15.18 -8.87
N ASP A 78 10.90 14.98 -8.89
CA ASP A 78 9.95 15.96 -8.37
C ASP A 78 8.55 15.35 -8.21
N VAL A 79 7.83 15.79 -7.17
CA VAL A 79 6.45 15.39 -6.87
C VAL A 79 5.64 16.67 -6.59
N ARG A 80 4.77 17.03 -7.52
CA ARG A 80 3.98 18.28 -7.46
C ARG A 80 2.50 18.01 -7.25
N ASP A 81 1.89 18.71 -6.29
CA ASP A 81 0.44 18.82 -6.20
C ASP A 81 -0.09 19.70 -7.35
N ILE A 82 -1.07 19.21 -8.11
CA ILE A 82 -1.62 19.92 -9.27
C ILE A 82 -3.03 20.43 -8.98
N SER A 83 -3.87 19.60 -8.35
CA SER A 83 -5.28 19.92 -8.12
C SER A 83 -5.87 19.13 -6.95
N LYS A 84 -7.16 19.33 -6.69
CA LYS A 84 -7.88 18.65 -5.60
C LYS A 84 -7.63 17.13 -5.54
N TYR A 85 -7.55 16.47 -6.70
CA TYR A 85 -7.39 15.01 -6.79
C TYR A 85 -6.11 14.58 -7.51
N ARG A 86 -5.33 15.52 -8.07
CA ARG A 86 -4.24 15.19 -8.99
C ARG A 86 -2.89 15.66 -8.51
N PHE A 87 -1.89 14.86 -8.81
CA PHE A 87 -0.48 15.18 -8.58
C PHE A 87 0.38 14.66 -9.74
N LEU A 88 1.55 15.25 -9.91
CA LEU A 88 2.54 14.92 -10.94
C LEU A 88 3.72 14.23 -10.26
N ILE A 89 4.16 13.12 -10.81
CA ILE A 89 5.48 12.54 -10.53
C ILE A 89 6.37 12.80 -11.75
N SER A 90 7.50 13.45 -11.54
CA SER A 90 8.57 13.58 -12.53
C SER A 90 9.74 12.69 -12.14
N THR A 91 10.43 12.16 -13.15
CA THR A 91 11.50 11.18 -12.98
C THR A 91 12.67 11.52 -13.89
N HIS A 92 13.89 11.14 -13.50
CA HIS A 92 15.09 11.27 -14.32
C HIS A 92 15.18 10.20 -15.42
N LYS A 93 14.54 9.05 -15.21
CA LYS A 93 14.46 7.94 -16.18
C LYS A 93 13.02 7.68 -16.58
N PRO A 94 12.75 7.18 -17.80
CA PRO A 94 11.41 6.82 -18.22
C PRO A 94 10.69 5.87 -17.24
N PHE A 95 9.44 6.18 -16.90
CA PHE A 95 8.62 5.38 -15.99
C PHE A 95 7.31 4.91 -16.67
N GLY A 96 7.33 3.66 -17.13
CA GLY A 96 6.23 2.98 -17.82
C GLY A 96 6.42 2.86 -19.34
N ALA A 97 5.57 2.02 -19.95
CA ALA A 97 5.69 1.61 -21.36
C ALA A 97 5.68 2.73 -22.42
N SER A 98 5.34 3.97 -22.06
CA SER A 98 5.31 5.09 -23.02
C SER A 98 6.66 5.81 -23.14
N GLY A 99 7.68 5.42 -22.38
CA GLY A 99 8.96 6.13 -22.36
C GLY A 99 8.90 7.52 -21.71
N ALA A 100 7.77 7.88 -21.09
CA ALA A 100 7.57 9.20 -20.50
C ALA A 100 8.29 9.31 -19.15
N SER A 101 8.97 10.42 -18.93
CA SER A 101 9.65 10.74 -17.66
C SER A 101 8.75 11.49 -16.67
N SER A 102 7.46 11.66 -16.98
CA SER A 102 6.49 12.27 -16.08
C SER A 102 5.13 11.59 -16.16
N MET A 103 4.39 11.63 -15.06
CA MET A 103 3.11 10.96 -14.91
C MET A 103 2.16 11.78 -14.04
N ILE A 104 0.98 12.11 -14.57
CA ILE A 104 -0.11 12.70 -13.78
C ILE A 104 -0.96 11.55 -13.23
N LEU A 105 -1.19 11.58 -11.92
CA LEU A 105 -1.98 10.61 -11.19
C LEU A 105 -3.19 11.29 -10.55
N GLU A 106 -4.33 10.60 -10.57
CA GLU A 106 -5.58 11.04 -9.95
C GLU A 106 -6.00 10.03 -8.86
N ALA A 107 -6.13 10.53 -7.63
CA ALA A 107 -6.60 9.77 -6.48
C ALA A 107 -8.14 9.80 -6.38
N SER A 108 -8.71 8.87 -5.60
CA SER A 108 -10.15 8.74 -5.40
C SER A 108 -10.74 9.86 -4.53
N THR A 109 -9.96 10.34 -3.55
CA THR A 109 -10.32 11.39 -2.60
C THR A 109 -9.14 12.36 -2.39
N PRO A 110 -9.37 13.60 -1.90
CA PRO A 110 -8.29 14.52 -1.56
C PRO A 110 -7.39 13.99 -0.44
N GLU A 111 -7.97 13.25 0.51
CA GLU A 111 -7.25 12.64 1.63
C GLU A 111 -6.32 11.53 1.11
N ALA A 112 -6.79 10.70 0.17
CA ALA A 112 -5.94 9.72 -0.51
C ALA A 112 -4.79 10.40 -1.25
N LYS A 113 -5.05 11.48 -2.01
CA LYS A 113 -4.00 12.27 -2.66
C LYS A 113 -2.93 12.73 -1.66
N ASN A 114 -3.34 13.32 -0.54
CA ASN A 114 -2.43 13.83 0.48
C ASN A 114 -1.58 12.71 1.09
N ARG A 115 -2.19 11.54 1.34
CA ARG A 115 -1.47 10.33 1.77
C ARG A 115 -0.40 9.90 0.77
N TRP A 116 -0.73 9.85 -0.52
CA TRP A 116 0.22 9.53 -1.59
C TRP A 116 1.37 10.54 -1.66
N LEU A 117 1.07 11.84 -1.60
CA LEU A 117 2.09 12.90 -1.59
C LEU A 117 3.05 12.73 -0.40
N LEU A 118 2.51 12.49 0.81
CA LEU A 118 3.32 12.25 2.00
C LEU A 118 4.24 11.03 1.83
N CYS A 119 3.72 9.89 1.37
CA CYS A 119 4.52 8.68 1.18
C CYS A 119 5.59 8.86 0.09
N LEU A 120 5.27 9.57 -0.99
CA LEU A 120 6.22 9.84 -2.07
C LEU A 120 7.32 10.82 -1.67
N GLN A 121 7.01 11.79 -0.82
CA GLN A 121 7.95 12.79 -0.31
C GLN A 121 8.76 12.33 0.89
N LYS A 122 8.36 11.26 1.61
CA LYS A 122 9.15 10.64 2.69
C LYS A 122 10.46 10.10 2.13
N THR A 123 11.49 10.93 2.05
CA THR A 123 12.85 10.51 1.72
C THR A 123 13.33 9.49 2.75
N THR A 124 14.21 8.57 2.34
CA THR A 124 14.80 7.50 3.15
C THR A 124 15.60 8.02 4.35
N ASP A 125 15.73 9.34 4.49
CA ASP A 125 16.25 10.07 5.64
C ASP A 125 15.33 9.86 6.84
N SER A 126 15.60 8.74 7.48
CA SER A 126 15.00 8.23 8.69
C SER A 126 15.12 9.21 9.85
N SER A 127 14.27 10.22 9.92
CA SER A 127 13.79 10.67 11.22
C SER A 127 12.73 9.67 11.68
N ARG A 128 13.18 8.69 12.47
CA ARG A 128 12.41 7.85 13.41
C ARG A 128 11.66 8.70 14.45
N GLY A 129 11.06 9.80 14.03
CA GLY A 129 10.32 10.73 14.87
C GLY A 129 8.91 10.22 15.05
N THR A 130 8.65 9.59 16.20
CA THR A 130 7.33 9.48 16.83
C THR A 130 6.17 9.07 15.91
N GLN A 131 6.37 8.04 15.08
CA GLN A 131 5.26 7.27 14.52
C GLN A 131 4.96 6.09 15.45
N GLU A 132 4.69 6.39 16.74
CA GLU A 132 4.68 5.37 17.81
C GLU A 132 3.54 4.34 17.68
N ASP A 133 2.56 4.54 16.80
CA ASP A 133 1.37 3.67 16.72
C ASP A 133 1.07 3.05 15.35
N THR A 134 1.80 3.38 14.27
CA THR A 134 1.37 2.94 12.93
C THR A 134 1.81 1.54 12.53
N GLY A 135 2.77 0.93 13.23
CA GLY A 135 3.27 -0.41 12.90
C GLY A 135 3.89 -0.52 11.49
N HIS A 136 4.43 -1.69 11.18
CA HIS A 136 4.92 -2.03 9.84
C HIS A 136 3.73 -2.43 8.94
N LEU A 137 3.58 -1.78 7.78
CA LEU A 137 2.49 -2.03 6.84
C LEU A 137 2.77 -3.26 5.97
N TYR A 138 1.91 -4.28 6.04
CA TYR A 138 2.01 -5.46 5.18
C TYR A 138 1.25 -5.30 3.86
N THR A 139 0.01 -4.82 3.94
CA THR A 139 -0.86 -4.59 2.78
C THR A 139 -2.02 -3.68 3.14
N GLU A 140 -2.60 -3.05 2.13
CA GLU A 140 -3.84 -2.29 2.27
C GLU A 140 -4.65 -2.34 0.96
N GLY A 141 -5.97 -2.28 1.06
CA GLY A 141 -6.80 -2.47 -0.12
C GLY A 141 -8.29 -2.42 0.14
N TYR A 142 -9.06 -2.31 -0.94
CA TYR A 142 -10.51 -2.41 -0.85
C TYR A 142 -10.93 -3.89 -0.75
N MET A 143 -11.61 -4.26 0.33
CA MET A 143 -12.23 -5.58 0.48
C MET A 143 -13.70 -5.45 0.85
N CYS A 144 -14.48 -6.50 0.59
CA CYS A 144 -15.87 -6.57 1.01
C CYS A 144 -15.95 -7.04 2.46
N LYS A 145 -16.49 -6.20 3.36
CA LYS A 145 -16.79 -6.61 4.73
C LYS A 145 -18.16 -7.28 4.73
N LEU A 146 -18.15 -8.60 4.90
CA LEU A 146 -19.37 -9.37 5.10
C LEU A 146 -20.00 -8.97 6.45
N GLN A 147 -21.30 -8.69 6.44
CA GLN A 147 -22.04 -8.39 7.65
C GLN A 147 -22.89 -9.59 8.07
N GLY A 148 -23.26 -9.65 9.35
CA GLY A 148 -24.18 -10.67 9.85
C GLY A 148 -25.56 -10.56 9.20
N PHE A 149 -26.40 -11.56 9.47
CA PHE A 149 -27.73 -11.68 8.89
C PHE A 149 -28.55 -10.37 9.02
N GLY A 150 -29.18 -9.94 7.91
CA GLY A 150 -30.03 -8.74 7.88
C GLY A 150 -29.32 -7.42 7.57
N SER A 151 -27.98 -7.41 7.44
CA SER A 151 -27.24 -6.22 7.01
C SER A 151 -26.60 -6.41 5.64
N ARG A 152 -26.48 -5.32 4.86
CA ARG A 152 -25.82 -5.36 3.54
C ARG A 152 -24.31 -5.38 3.69
N ASP A 153 -23.67 -6.21 2.90
CA ASP A 153 -22.23 -6.19 2.72
C ASP A 153 -21.75 -4.82 2.24
N ARG A 154 -20.54 -4.44 2.66
CA ARG A 154 -20.00 -3.13 2.30
C ARG A 154 -18.51 -3.22 1.96
N THR A 155 -18.14 -2.62 0.85
CA THR A 155 -16.73 -2.40 0.51
C THR A 155 -16.10 -1.40 1.46
N ARG A 156 -14.92 -1.72 1.99
CA ARG A 156 -14.15 -0.90 2.94
C ARG A 156 -12.69 -0.91 2.54
N TRP A 157 -11.96 0.13 2.94
CA TRP A 157 -10.51 0.15 2.84
C TRP A 157 -9.93 -0.53 4.08
N PHE A 158 -9.19 -1.60 3.90
CA PHE A 158 -8.55 -2.35 4.97
C PHE A 158 -7.06 -2.06 4.99
N VAL A 159 -6.48 -2.07 6.18
CA VAL A 159 -5.05 -1.87 6.41
C VAL A 159 -4.60 -2.98 7.35
N LEU A 160 -3.60 -3.75 6.92
CA LEU A 160 -2.97 -4.79 7.72
C LEU A 160 -1.55 -4.36 8.09
N THR A 161 -1.31 -4.16 9.38
CA THR A 161 0.02 -3.90 9.94
C THR A 161 0.47 -5.05 10.83
N ASP A 162 1.67 -4.98 11.38
CA ASP A 162 2.17 -5.88 12.43
C ASP A 162 1.39 -5.76 13.75
N ARG A 163 0.71 -4.65 13.98
CA ARG A 163 -0.05 -4.39 15.22
C ARG A 163 -1.54 -4.55 15.07
N TYR A 164 -2.10 -4.11 13.95
CA TYR A 164 -3.56 -4.04 13.77
C TYR A 164 -4.01 -4.49 12.39
N PHE A 165 -5.17 -5.14 12.35
CA PHE A 165 -6.03 -5.24 11.18
C PHE A 165 -7.18 -4.24 11.34
N SER A 166 -7.15 -3.18 10.54
CA SER A 166 -8.08 -2.04 10.64
C SER A 166 -8.87 -1.86 9.35
N TYR A 167 -10.03 -1.22 9.45
CA TYR A 167 -10.82 -0.84 8.27
C TYR A 167 -11.45 0.54 8.41
N TYR A 168 -11.58 1.20 7.25
CA TYR A 168 -11.96 2.60 7.11
C TYR A 168 -13.14 2.74 6.15
N THR A 169 -13.85 3.87 6.21
CA THR A 169 -14.96 4.17 5.29
C THR A 169 -14.52 4.09 3.83
N THR A 170 -13.38 4.72 3.52
CA THR A 170 -12.71 4.76 2.21
C THR A 170 -11.19 4.82 2.39
N GLU A 171 -10.42 4.82 1.30
CA GLU A 171 -8.99 5.12 1.34
C GLU A 171 -8.77 6.49 2.01
N ALA A 172 -7.94 6.51 3.06
CA ALA A 172 -7.70 7.67 3.92
C ALA A 172 -8.96 8.29 4.58
N GLY A 173 -10.06 7.52 4.69
CA GLY A 173 -11.28 7.94 5.38
C GLY A 173 -11.27 7.68 6.89
N ASP A 174 -12.42 7.79 7.53
CA ASP A 174 -12.58 7.58 8.98
C ASP A 174 -12.37 6.12 9.38
N LEU A 175 -11.69 5.90 10.52
CA LEU A 175 -11.52 4.59 11.12
C LEU A 175 -12.87 4.05 11.60
N MET A 176 -13.26 2.88 11.10
CA MET A 176 -14.54 2.25 11.41
C MET A 176 -14.40 1.07 12.37
N GLY A 177 -13.21 0.48 12.45
CA GLY A 177 -12.90 -0.59 13.38
C GLY A 177 -11.45 -1.03 13.26
N ARG A 178 -10.92 -1.58 14.36
CA ARG A 178 -9.56 -2.11 14.47
C ARG A 178 -9.55 -3.38 15.32
N CYS A 179 -8.72 -4.34 14.94
CA CYS A 179 -8.49 -5.58 15.65
C CYS A 179 -6.98 -5.76 15.84
N PRO A 180 -6.46 -5.84 17.07
CA PRO A 180 -5.05 -6.19 17.29
C PRO A 180 -4.72 -7.54 16.67
N ILE A 181 -3.53 -7.68 16.07
CA ILE A 181 -3.14 -8.91 15.36
C ILE A 181 -3.13 -10.12 16.29
N GLU A 182 -2.71 -9.93 17.54
CA GLU A 182 -2.71 -10.96 18.58
C GLU A 182 -4.10 -11.47 18.96
N GLN A 183 -5.17 -10.75 18.60
CA GLN A 183 -6.55 -11.17 18.81
C GLN A 183 -7.13 -11.96 17.62
N ILE A 184 -6.43 -12.04 16.49
CA ILE A 184 -6.86 -12.81 15.32
C ILE A 184 -6.56 -14.29 15.56
N GLN A 185 -7.60 -15.04 15.94
CA GLN A 185 -7.46 -16.46 16.28
C GLN A 185 -7.26 -17.38 15.08
N SER A 186 -7.91 -17.09 13.95
CA SER A 186 -7.80 -17.90 12.73
C SER A 186 -8.16 -17.09 11.49
N VAL A 187 -7.46 -17.39 10.39
CA VAL A 187 -7.80 -16.91 9.04
C VAL A 187 -8.20 -18.12 8.22
N LYS A 188 -9.42 -18.14 7.70
CA LYS A 188 -9.96 -19.26 6.92
C LYS A 188 -10.44 -18.76 5.57
N PRO A 189 -10.23 -19.52 4.49
CA PRO A 189 -10.89 -19.22 3.22
C PRO A 189 -12.41 -19.31 3.40
N ILE A 190 -13.14 -18.36 2.83
CA ILE A 190 -14.60 -18.47 2.73
C ILE A 190 -14.87 -19.66 1.80
N GLN A 191 -15.61 -20.64 2.31
CA GLN A 191 -16.13 -21.71 1.47
C GLN A 191 -17.38 -21.15 0.79
N ASP A 192 -17.31 -20.94 -0.52
CA ASP A 192 -18.48 -20.56 -1.29
C ASP A 192 -19.48 -21.72 -1.22
N HIS A 193 -20.61 -21.50 -0.55
CA HIS A 193 -21.75 -22.40 -0.60
C HIS A 193 -22.48 -22.15 -1.93
N THR A 194 -21.93 -22.69 -3.02
CA THR A 194 -22.61 -22.78 -4.32
C THR A 194 -23.70 -23.84 -4.30
#